data_AF-A0A7S0AQ58-F1
#
_entry.id   AF-A0A7S0AQ58-F1
#
_cell.length_a   1.000
_cell.length_b   1.000
_cell.length_c   1.000
_cell.angle_alpha   90.00
_cell.angle_beta   90.00
_cell.angle_gamma   90.00
#
_symmetry.space_group_name_H-M   'P 1'
#
loop_
_entity.id
_entity.type
_entity.pdbx_description
1 polymer ?
#
loop_
_entity_poly.entity_id
_entity_poly.type
_entity_poly.pdbx_seq_one_letter_code
_entity_poly.pdbx_strand_id
1 'polypeptide(L)'
;MATAKAITYTCYQMYSRMETGISPEYVDFKGDDFEVPSRAFYYILRPEAVESFFILHQITGDPIYREWGWEVFQSIERYCKTKIAYGSLKDVRNTNQQPEDRMESFFLAETIKYLYLLQDPDTEVDVLKRHVFNTEAHPTRTFDHFQGVA
;
A
#
# COMPACT_ATOMS: atom_id res chain seq x y z
N MET A 1 -5.39 -14.54 11.97
CA MET A 1 -6.20 -13.95 10.86
C MET A 1 -7.00 -12.73 11.31
N ALA A 2 -7.79 -12.78 12.39
CA ALA A 2 -8.61 -11.64 12.84
C ALA A 2 -7.81 -10.32 13.02
N THR A 3 -6.67 -10.37 13.72
CA THR A 3 -5.78 -9.21 13.93
C THR A 3 -5.28 -8.63 12.61
N ALA A 4 -4.85 -9.46 11.65
CA ALA A 4 -4.35 -9.00 10.37
C ALA A 4 -5.45 -8.25 9.59
N LYS A 5 -6.66 -8.83 9.52
CA LYS A 5 -7.81 -8.15 8.90
C LYS A 5 -8.14 -6.82 9.57
N ALA A 6 -8.11 -6.76 10.90
CA ALA A 6 -8.40 -5.53 11.65
C ALA A 6 -7.34 -4.43 11.42
N ILE A 7 -6.05 -4.79 11.45
CA ILE A 7 -4.95 -3.85 11.17
C ILE A 7 -5.05 -3.35 9.73
N THR A 8 -5.21 -4.24 8.75
CA THR A 8 -5.29 -3.84 7.34
C THR A 8 -6.51 -2.98 7.04
N TYR A 9 -7.66 -3.29 7.65
CA TYR A 9 -8.83 -2.41 7.58
C TYR A 9 -8.52 -1.03 8.16
N THR A 10 -7.83 -0.96 9.29
CA THR A 10 -7.41 0.31 9.90
C THR A 10 -6.45 1.09 8.98
N CYS A 11 -5.48 0.42 8.34
CA CYS A 11 -4.62 1.03 7.34
C CYS A 11 -5.43 1.59 6.15
N TYR A 12 -6.43 0.85 5.66
CA TYR A 12 -7.33 1.38 4.63
C TYR A 12 -8.15 2.58 5.11
N GLN A 13 -8.59 2.59 6.37
CA GLN A 13 -9.27 3.76 6.97
C GLN A 13 -8.37 5.01 7.01
N MET A 14 -7.05 4.84 7.16
CA MET A 14 -6.10 5.97 7.09
C MET A 14 -6.05 6.60 5.68
N TYR A 15 -6.33 5.84 4.62
CA TYR A 15 -6.46 6.37 3.25
C TYR A 15 -7.85 6.96 2.99
N SER A 16 -8.90 6.15 3.17
CA SER A 16 -10.27 6.48 2.76
C SER A 16 -10.87 7.68 3.49
N ARG A 17 -10.34 8.05 4.65
CA ARG A 17 -10.82 9.18 5.45
C ARG A 17 -10.09 10.50 5.17
N MET A 18 -9.05 10.49 4.34
CA MET A 18 -8.34 11.69 3.91
C MET A 18 -8.98 12.27 2.65
N GLU A 19 -8.95 13.59 2.48
CA GLU A 19 -9.60 14.28 1.37
C GLU A 19 -9.00 13.90 0.00
N THR A 20 -7.72 13.53 -0.03
CA THR A 20 -7.06 13.02 -1.25
C THR A 20 -7.22 11.52 -1.44
N GLY A 21 -7.79 10.78 -0.48
CA GLY A 21 -7.77 9.31 -0.49
C GLY A 21 -6.38 8.70 -0.29
N ILE A 22 -5.43 9.47 0.25
CA ILE A 22 -4.04 9.06 0.51
C ILE A 22 -3.73 9.20 1.99
N SER A 23 -3.14 8.16 2.60
CA SER A 23 -2.77 8.19 4.02
C SER A 23 -1.67 9.21 4.33
N PRO A 24 -1.72 9.86 5.50
CA PRO A 24 -0.56 10.59 6.05
C PRO A 24 0.57 9.60 6.42
N GLU A 25 1.73 10.14 6.76
CA GLU A 25 2.89 9.36 7.22
C GLU A 25 2.59 8.57 8.50
N TYR A 26 1.90 9.19 9.46
CA TYR A 26 1.51 8.55 10.71
C TYR A 26 0.24 9.17 11.27
N VAL A 27 -0.38 8.46 12.21
CA VAL A 27 -1.57 8.89 12.94
C VAL A 27 -1.39 8.61 14.43
N ASP A 28 -2.03 9.40 15.27
CA ASP A 28 -2.12 9.15 16.71
C ASP A 28 -3.51 8.62 17.04
N PHE A 29 -3.59 7.51 17.77
CA PHE A 29 -4.87 7.02 18.30
C PHE A 29 -5.16 7.72 19.63
N LYS A 30 -6.26 8.46 19.69
CA LYS A 30 -6.75 9.12 20.91
C LYS A 30 -8.18 8.68 21.18
N GLY A 31 -8.36 7.93 22.27
CA GLY A 31 -9.65 7.29 22.56
C GLY A 31 -9.94 6.18 21.56
N ASP A 32 -11.11 6.23 20.92
CA ASP A 32 -11.61 5.18 20.03
C ASP A 32 -11.25 5.41 18.55
N ASP A 33 -10.56 6.50 18.21
CA ASP A 33 -10.26 6.85 16.82
C ASP A 33 -8.86 7.47 16.63
N PHE A 34 -8.44 7.59 15.38
CA PHE A 34 -7.18 8.23 15.02
C PHE A 34 -7.35 9.70 14.63
N GLU A 35 -6.31 10.48 14.91
CA GLU A 35 -6.13 11.85 14.45
C GLU A 35 -4.83 11.95 13.66
N VAL A 36 -4.76 12.92 12.74
CA VAL A 36 -3.53 13.20 11.99
C VAL A 36 -2.76 14.35 12.65
N PRO A 37 -1.57 14.09 13.24
CA PRO A 37 -0.78 15.14 13.87
C PRO A 37 -0.28 16.17 12.85
N SER A 38 -0.01 17.40 13.32
CA SER A 38 0.36 18.52 12.44
C SER A 38 1.62 18.32 11.60
N ARG A 39 2.48 17.38 11.99
CA ARG A 39 3.72 17.03 11.30
C ARG A 39 3.61 15.76 10.45
N ALA A 40 2.42 15.17 10.34
CA ALA A 40 2.20 13.88 9.70
C ALA A 40 1.53 13.98 8.32
N PHE A 41 1.06 15.16 7.92
CA PHE A 41 0.21 15.32 6.73
C PHE A 41 0.85 14.91 5.40
N TYR A 42 2.15 14.67 5.36
CA TYR A 42 2.84 14.35 4.12
C TYR A 42 2.69 12.87 3.74
N TYR A 43 2.87 12.57 2.46
CA TYR A 43 2.89 11.20 1.93
C TYR A 43 4.03 11.05 0.92
N ILE A 44 4.95 10.13 1.19
CA ILE A 44 6.14 9.91 0.35
C ILE A 44 6.04 8.73 -0.60
N LEU A 45 4.82 8.36 -1.04
CA LEU A 45 4.58 7.28 -2.01
C LEU A 45 4.77 5.85 -1.45
N ARG A 46 4.61 5.68 -0.14
CA ARG A 46 4.95 4.44 0.56
C ARG A 46 4.04 3.24 0.22
N PRO A 47 4.54 1.99 0.35
CA PRO A 47 3.84 0.79 -0.12
C PRO A 47 3.06 0.01 0.93
N GLU A 48 3.23 0.27 2.23
CA GLU A 48 3.01 -0.76 3.27
C GLU A 48 1.53 -1.20 3.37
N ALA A 49 0.59 -0.29 3.09
CA ALA A 49 -0.83 -0.62 3.05
C ALA A 49 -1.18 -1.50 1.84
N VAL A 50 -0.68 -1.17 0.64
CA VAL A 50 -0.96 -1.94 -0.58
C VAL A 50 -0.21 -3.28 -0.61
N GLU A 51 0.96 -3.36 0.03
CA GLU A 51 1.63 -4.62 0.36
C GLU A 51 0.71 -5.51 1.21
N SER A 52 0.14 -4.96 2.28
CA SER A 52 -0.75 -5.71 3.16
C SER A 52 -2.03 -6.17 2.44
N PHE A 53 -2.58 -5.35 1.55
CA PHE A 53 -3.72 -5.73 0.70
C PHE A 53 -3.37 -6.91 -0.20
N PHE A 54 -2.20 -6.87 -0.84
CA PHE A 54 -1.70 -7.97 -1.67
C PHE A 54 -1.57 -9.27 -0.85
N ILE A 55 -0.86 -9.24 0.29
CA ILE A 55 -0.66 -10.43 1.11
C ILE A 55 -2.00 -11.00 1.61
N LEU A 56 -2.92 -10.17 2.10
CA LEU A 56 -4.22 -10.66 2.57
C LEU A 56 -5.12 -11.16 1.45
N HIS A 57 -5.08 -10.56 0.26
CA HIS A 57 -5.77 -11.08 -0.91
C HIS A 57 -5.26 -12.48 -1.26
N GLN A 58 -3.94 -12.68 -1.32
CA GLN A 58 -3.35 -13.99 -1.63
C GLN A 58 -3.75 -15.06 -0.61
N ILE A 59 -3.77 -14.71 0.68
CA ILE A 59 -4.13 -15.68 1.74
C ILE A 59 -5.63 -15.99 1.77
N THR A 60 -6.48 -15.01 1.52
CA THR A 60 -7.93 -15.13 1.81
C THR A 60 -8.83 -15.22 0.58
N GLY A 61 -8.36 -14.75 -0.58
CA GLY A 61 -9.16 -14.62 -1.81
C GLY A 61 -10.27 -13.57 -1.72
N ASP A 62 -10.30 -12.74 -0.68
CA ASP A 62 -11.36 -11.75 -0.47
C ASP A 62 -11.19 -10.57 -1.45
N PRO A 63 -12.17 -10.30 -2.34
CA PRO A 63 -12.03 -9.28 -3.38
C PRO A 63 -11.92 -7.85 -2.82
N ILE A 64 -12.31 -7.61 -1.57
CA ILE A 64 -12.29 -6.28 -0.96
C ILE A 64 -10.90 -5.62 -1.01
N TYR A 65 -9.84 -6.43 -0.88
CA TYR A 65 -8.47 -5.91 -0.92
C TYR A 65 -8.09 -5.37 -2.30
N ARG A 66 -8.66 -5.96 -3.38
CA ARG A 66 -8.48 -5.46 -4.74
C ARG A 66 -9.23 -4.15 -4.95
N GLU A 67 -10.42 -4.02 -4.38
CA GLU A 67 -11.20 -2.78 -4.41
C GLU A 67 -10.45 -1.65 -3.71
N TRP A 68 -9.96 -1.88 -2.48
CA TRP A 68 -9.15 -0.91 -1.74
C TRP A 68 -7.85 -0.54 -2.47
N GLY A 69 -7.14 -1.54 -3.02
CA GLY A 69 -5.94 -1.28 -3.83
C GLY A 69 -6.24 -0.42 -5.06
N TRP A 70 -7.38 -0.64 -5.72
CA TRP A 70 -7.82 0.17 -6.85
C TRP A 70 -8.13 1.62 -6.45
N GLU A 71 -8.83 1.84 -5.34
CA GLU A 71 -9.10 3.18 -4.82
C GLU A 71 -7.81 3.95 -4.47
N VAL A 72 -6.85 3.27 -3.86
CA VAL A 72 -5.52 3.86 -3.57
C VAL A 72 -4.80 4.21 -4.86
N PHE A 73 -4.78 3.31 -5.87
CA PHE A 73 -4.19 3.59 -7.16
C PHE A 73 -4.83 4.79 -7.87
N GLN A 74 -6.17 4.88 -7.86
CA GLN A 74 -6.89 6.02 -8.44
C GLN A 74 -6.53 7.35 -7.74
N SER A 75 -6.34 7.31 -6.42
CA SER A 75 -5.91 8.48 -5.64
C SER A 75 -4.48 8.90 -5.98
N ILE A 76 -3.56 7.94 -6.13
CA ILE A 76 -2.19 8.19 -6.61
C ILE A 76 -2.20 8.79 -8.02
N GLU A 77 -2.97 8.22 -8.95
CA GLU A 77 -3.12 8.73 -10.32
C GLU A 77 -3.64 10.17 -10.34
N ARG A 78 -4.55 10.51 -9.43
CA ARG A 78 -5.18 11.82 -9.38
C ARG A 78 -4.31 12.89 -8.73
N TYR A 79 -3.64 12.54 -7.63
CA TYR A 79 -2.98 13.54 -6.78
C TYR A 79 -1.47 13.49 -6.81
N CYS A 80 -0.85 12.34 -7.09
CA CYS A 80 0.62 12.20 -7.11
C CYS A 80 1.22 12.29 -8.53
N LYS A 81 0.41 12.17 -9.58
CA LYS A 81 0.89 12.15 -10.96
C LYS A 81 1.34 13.53 -11.44
N THR A 82 2.49 13.58 -12.10
CA THR A 82 3.02 14.76 -12.79
C THR A 82 2.91 14.59 -14.31
N LYS A 83 3.44 15.54 -15.08
CA LYS A 83 3.49 15.41 -16.56
C LYS A 83 4.36 14.26 -17.05
N ILE A 84 5.34 13.83 -16.25
CA ILE A 84 6.38 12.88 -16.68
C ILE A 84 6.57 11.68 -15.73
N ALA A 85 6.10 11.77 -14.48
CA ALA A 85 6.32 10.77 -13.44
C ALA A 85 5.29 10.93 -12.29
N TYR A 86 5.69 10.65 -11.06
CA TYR A 86 4.91 10.84 -9.83
C TYR A 86 5.74 11.60 -8.79
N GLY A 87 5.06 12.17 -7.79
CA GLY A 87 5.69 12.93 -6.72
C GLY A 87 4.94 12.78 -5.40
N SER A 88 5.67 12.97 -4.30
CA SER A 88 5.13 12.99 -2.94
C SER A 88 4.15 14.15 -2.70
N LEU A 89 3.34 14.07 -1.65
CA LEU A 89 2.43 15.12 -1.22
C LEU A 89 2.88 15.76 0.09
N LYS A 90 2.77 17.09 0.20
CA LYS A 90 3.05 17.81 1.45
C LYS A 90 1.92 17.71 2.46
N ASP A 91 0.68 17.68 1.97
CA ASP A 91 -0.51 17.65 2.82
C ASP A 91 -1.65 16.85 2.18
N VAL A 92 -1.86 15.61 2.61
CA VAL A 92 -2.90 14.70 2.09
C VAL A 92 -4.34 15.20 2.27
N ARG A 93 -4.56 16.33 2.94
CA ARG A 93 -5.87 16.99 3.05
C ARG A 93 -6.11 18.03 1.97
N ASN A 94 -5.05 18.45 1.27
CA ASN A 94 -5.12 19.48 0.24
C ASN A 94 -5.23 18.88 -1.17
N THR A 95 -6.45 18.86 -1.71
CA THR A 95 -6.73 18.33 -3.06
C THR A 95 -6.31 19.26 -4.20
N ASN A 96 -5.86 20.48 -3.91
CA ASN A 96 -5.49 21.50 -4.90
C ASN A 96 -3.98 21.75 -4.99
N GLN A 97 -3.17 20.96 -4.28
CA GLN A 97 -1.71 21.06 -4.33
C GLN A 97 -1.14 20.43 -5.61
N GLN A 98 0.13 20.72 -5.88
CA GLN A 98 0.93 19.97 -6.86
C GLN A 98 1.83 18.97 -6.11
N PRO A 99 2.12 17.81 -6.72
CA PRO A 99 3.13 16.89 -6.19
C PRO A 99 4.48 17.58 -6.00
N GLU A 100 5.23 17.17 -4.99
CA GLU A 100 6.63 17.56 -4.82
C GLU A 100 7.52 16.94 -5.89
N ASP A 101 8.64 17.58 -6.20
CA ASP A 101 9.66 17.09 -7.13
C ASP A 101 10.54 16.01 -6.48
N ARG A 102 9.91 14.96 -5.97
CA ARG A 102 10.56 13.82 -5.31
C ARG A 102 9.74 12.56 -5.48
N MET A 103 10.33 11.58 -6.16
CA MET A 103 9.81 10.24 -6.34
C MET A 103 10.78 9.24 -5.72
N GLU A 104 10.35 8.59 -4.64
CA GLU A 104 11.16 7.59 -3.96
C GLU A 104 11.31 6.32 -4.80
N SER A 105 12.45 5.63 -4.69
CA SER A 105 12.70 4.40 -5.47
C SER A 105 11.67 3.31 -5.19
N PHE A 106 11.24 3.19 -3.93
CA PHE A 106 10.24 2.23 -3.51
C PHE A 106 8.86 2.46 -4.13
N PHE A 107 8.57 3.65 -4.70
CA PHE A 107 7.31 3.82 -5.40
C PHE A 107 7.21 2.85 -6.60
N LEU A 108 8.29 2.73 -7.38
CA LEU A 108 8.34 1.82 -8.51
C LEU A 108 8.65 0.39 -8.07
N ALA A 109 9.56 0.22 -7.11
CA ALA A 109 9.95 -1.11 -6.66
C ALA A 109 8.82 -1.79 -5.88
N GLU A 110 8.05 -1.08 -5.08
CA GLU A 110 7.12 -1.66 -4.12
C GLU A 110 5.68 -1.25 -4.43
N THR A 111 5.34 0.03 -4.36
CA THR A 111 3.94 0.51 -4.45
C THR A 111 3.28 0.08 -5.76
N ILE A 112 3.91 0.37 -6.90
CA ILE A 112 3.42 -0.04 -8.22
C ILE A 112 3.46 -1.57 -8.39
N LYS A 113 4.47 -2.25 -7.87
CA LYS A 113 4.59 -3.71 -7.98
C LYS A 113 3.46 -4.42 -7.23
N TYR A 114 3.20 -4.06 -5.97
CA TYR A 114 2.13 -4.66 -5.19
C TYR A 114 0.75 -4.32 -5.76
N LEU A 115 0.53 -3.10 -6.24
CA LEU A 115 -0.71 -2.73 -6.93
C LEU A 115 -0.92 -3.54 -8.21
N TYR A 116 0.14 -3.77 -8.99
CA TYR A 116 0.09 -4.63 -10.17
C TYR A 116 -0.25 -6.08 -9.81
N LEU A 117 0.52 -6.68 -8.90
CA LEU A 117 0.33 -8.07 -8.47
C LEU A 117 -1.03 -8.32 -7.81
N LEU A 118 -1.55 -7.34 -7.08
CA LEU A 118 -2.88 -7.40 -6.47
C LEU A 118 -4.00 -7.50 -7.52
N GLN A 119 -3.81 -6.93 -8.71
CA GLN A 119 -4.79 -6.99 -9.79
C GLN A 119 -4.53 -8.11 -10.81
N ASP A 120 -3.41 -8.81 -10.70
CA ASP A 120 -2.99 -9.89 -11.59
C ASP A 120 -3.52 -11.25 -11.10
N PRO A 121 -4.58 -11.81 -11.73
CA PRO A 121 -5.09 -13.12 -11.35
C PRO A 121 -4.16 -14.28 -11.74
N ASP A 122 -3.22 -14.05 -12.65
CA ASP A 122 -2.38 -15.07 -13.28
C ASP A 122 -0.90 -14.97 -12.85
N THR A 123 -0.65 -14.31 -11.72
CA THR A 123 0.71 -14.02 -11.28
C THR A 123 1.54 -15.28 -11.04
N GLU A 124 2.76 -15.32 -11.59
CA GLU A 124 3.74 -16.39 -11.29
C GLU A 124 4.37 -16.23 -9.89
N VAL A 125 4.16 -15.09 -9.23
CA VAL A 125 4.72 -14.79 -7.90
C VAL A 125 3.84 -15.41 -6.81
N ASP A 126 4.08 -16.69 -6.54
CA ASP A 126 3.40 -17.43 -5.47
C ASP A 126 4.05 -17.17 -4.10
N VAL A 127 3.48 -16.22 -3.33
CA VAL A 127 3.92 -15.87 -1.96
C VAL A 127 3.48 -16.87 -0.89
N LEU A 128 2.62 -17.84 -1.23
CA LEU A 128 2.16 -18.85 -0.28
C LEU A 128 3.08 -20.08 -0.28
N LYS A 129 3.85 -20.30 -1.36
CA LYS A 129 4.65 -21.53 -1.51
C LYS A 129 6.05 -21.34 -2.06
N ARG A 130 6.28 -20.40 -2.98
CA ARG A 130 7.52 -20.37 -3.79
C ARG A 130 8.38 -19.14 -3.57
N HIS A 131 7.78 -18.02 -3.21
CA HIS A 131 8.47 -16.74 -3.14
C HIS A 131 8.32 -16.09 -1.77
N VAL A 132 9.39 -15.44 -1.32
CA VAL A 132 9.39 -14.52 -0.19
C VAL A 132 9.95 -13.20 -0.70
N PHE A 133 9.20 -12.14 -0.45
CA PHE A 133 9.64 -10.77 -0.70
C PHE A 133 10.61 -10.34 0.40
N ASN A 134 11.71 -9.68 0.03
CA ASN A 134 12.46 -8.89 1.00
C ASN A 134 11.68 -7.60 1.34
N THR A 135 12.23 -6.80 2.26
CA THR A 135 11.59 -5.56 2.72
C THR A 135 11.52 -4.42 1.69
N GLU A 136 11.96 -4.63 0.45
CA GLU A 136 11.87 -3.66 -0.66
C GLU A 136 11.16 -4.30 -1.87
N ALA A 137 10.21 -5.19 -1.60
CA ALA A 137 9.42 -5.93 -2.58
C ALA A 137 10.22 -6.68 -3.65
N HIS A 138 11.46 -7.11 -3.40
CA HIS A 138 12.19 -8.00 -4.31
C HIS A 138 11.88 -9.47 -3.99
N PRO A 139 11.22 -10.21 -4.89
CA PRO A 139 10.89 -11.61 -4.65
C PRO A 139 12.14 -12.48 -4.80
N THR A 140 12.34 -13.35 -3.82
CA THR A 140 13.36 -14.41 -3.84
C THR A 140 12.68 -15.76 -3.71
N ARG A 141 13.29 -16.81 -4.28
CA ARG A 141 12.74 -18.17 -4.17
C ARG A 141 13.01 -18.74 -2.78
N THR A 142 12.01 -19.39 -2.20
CA THR A 142 12.21 -20.23 -1.02
C THR A 142 13.07 -21.43 -1.37
N PHE A 143 13.94 -21.87 -0.45
CA PHE A 143 14.69 -23.12 -0.64
C PHE A 143 13.76 -24.34 -0.52
N ASP A 144 13.98 -25.35 -1.35
CA ASP A 144 13.20 -26.60 -1.40
C ASP A 144 13.09 -27.30 -0.04
N HIS A 145 14.08 -27.14 0.84
CA HIS A 145 14.07 -27.69 2.19
C HIS A 145 12.89 -27.20 3.06
N PHE A 146 12.33 -26.02 2.76
CA PHE A 146 11.17 -25.47 3.47
C PHE A 146 9.84 -25.79 2.79
N GLN A 147 9.84 -26.46 1.63
CA GLN A 147 8.63 -26.72 0.83
C GLN A 147 7.90 -28.02 1.21
N GLY A 148 8.21 -28.64 2.35
CA GLY A 148 7.65 -29.94 2.77
C GLY A 148 7.35 -30.08 4.26
N VAL A 149 7.32 -28.99 5.02
CA VAL A 149 6.95 -29.02 6.45
C VAL A 149 5.57 -28.36 6.61
N ALA A 150 4.52 -29.11 6.31
CA ALA A 150 3.13 -28.76 6.61
C ALA A 150 2.46 -29.96 7.29
#